data_AF-A0A0F5QHV1-F1
#
_entry.id   AF-A0A0F5QHV1-F1
#
_cell.length_a   1.000
_cell.length_b   1.000
_cell.length_c   1.000
_cell.angle_alpha   90.00
_cell.angle_beta   90.00
_cell.angle_gamma   90.00
#
_symmetry.space_group_name_H-M   'P 1'
#
loop_
_entity.id
_entity.type
_entity.pdbx_description
1 polymer ?
#
loop_
_entity_poly.entity_id
_entity_poly.type
_entity_poly.pdbx_seq_one_letter_code
_entity_poly.pdbx_strand_id
1 'polypeptide(L)'
;MTLAEHSTAAQEATAPALDVATQHHLDDLAWQRAMMASVPKFAIEAIRAIVLTSGGFALIGLAFVGSIYGSDPWQARALVTPIFLLAAGAFSGVLCAALSYIAQWSFARASVARHHGWEPPYVTTTPAATPYRRIGKTFQIAAVIAAVGAFGFMIAGGLDAWTVLLE
;
A
#
# COMPACT_ATOMS: atom_id res chain seq x y z
N MET A 1 55.29 -30.79 -8.74
CA MET A 1 53.97 -30.19 -9.02
C MET A 1 52.98 -30.84 -8.08
N THR A 2 52.64 -30.12 -7.02
CA THR A 2 52.01 -30.68 -5.81
C THR A 2 50.51 -30.35 -5.83
N LEU A 3 49.70 -31.19 -5.18
CA LEU A 3 48.23 -31.00 -5.08
C LEU A 3 47.83 -29.60 -4.57
N ALA A 4 48.72 -28.92 -3.85
CA ALA A 4 48.55 -27.54 -3.41
C ALA A 4 48.46 -26.54 -4.56
N GLU A 5 49.23 -26.69 -5.65
CA GLU A 5 49.21 -25.78 -6.80
C GLU A 5 47.90 -25.88 -7.62
N HIS A 6 47.31 -27.08 -7.68
CA HIS A 6 46.02 -27.27 -8.34
C HIS A 6 44.85 -26.69 -7.53
N SER A 7 44.95 -26.65 -6.20
CA SER A 7 43.96 -26.03 -5.33
C SER A 7 43.92 -24.51 -5.50
N THR A 8 45.07 -23.84 -5.55
CA THR A 8 45.16 -22.39 -5.69
C THR A 8 44.66 -21.90 -7.04
N ALA A 9 45.03 -22.57 -8.13
CA ALA A 9 44.61 -22.19 -9.49
C ALA A 9 43.08 -22.31 -9.67
N ALA A 10 42.43 -23.31 -9.07
CA ALA A 10 40.98 -23.45 -9.10
C ALA A 10 40.26 -22.38 -8.26
N GLN A 11 40.87 -21.96 -7.14
CA GLN A 11 40.36 -20.88 -6.30
C GLN A 11 40.45 -19.52 -7.00
N GLU A 12 41.54 -19.28 -7.73
CA GLU A 12 41.77 -18.01 -8.44
C GLU A 12 40.82 -17.84 -9.64
N ALA A 13 40.48 -18.94 -10.33
CA ALA A 13 39.51 -18.93 -11.41
C ALA A 13 38.05 -18.71 -10.96
N THR A 14 37.72 -19.01 -9.69
CA THR A 14 36.36 -18.90 -9.14
C THR A 14 36.08 -17.58 -8.42
N ALA A 15 37.13 -16.86 -8.01
CA ALA A 15 37.05 -15.54 -7.38
C ALA A 15 36.16 -14.52 -8.13
N PRO A 16 36.32 -14.28 -9.44
CA PRO A 16 35.50 -13.27 -10.13
C PRO A 16 34.01 -13.66 -10.21
N ALA A 17 33.70 -14.95 -10.29
CA ALA A 17 32.30 -15.42 -10.32
C ALA A 17 31.61 -15.25 -8.96
N LEU A 18 32.36 -15.45 -7.87
CA LEU A 18 31.89 -15.23 -6.50
C LEU A 18 31.57 -13.74 -6.24
N ASP A 19 32.45 -12.85 -6.71
CA ASP A 19 32.27 -11.39 -6.54
C ASP A 19 31.00 -10.91 -7.24
N VAL A 20 30.77 -11.37 -8.48
CA VAL A 20 29.56 -11.03 -9.25
C VAL A 20 28.30 -11.55 -8.57
N ALA A 21 28.31 -12.81 -8.10
CA ALA A 21 27.16 -13.38 -7.37
C ALA A 21 26.84 -12.59 -6.10
N THR A 22 27.88 -12.23 -5.34
CA THR A 22 27.77 -11.44 -4.10
C THR A 22 27.18 -10.07 -4.40
N GLN A 23 27.66 -9.39 -5.44
CA GLN A 23 27.13 -8.09 -5.84
C GLN A 23 25.64 -8.18 -6.19
N HIS A 24 25.22 -9.19 -6.95
CA HIS A 24 23.79 -9.38 -7.27
C HIS A 24 22.91 -9.63 -6.05
N HIS A 25 23.39 -10.40 -5.07
CA HIS A 25 22.66 -10.62 -3.81
C HIS A 25 22.54 -9.32 -3.01
N LEU A 26 23.63 -8.54 -2.93
CA LEU A 26 23.63 -7.25 -2.25
C LEU A 26 22.70 -6.25 -2.91
N ASP A 27 22.69 -6.20 -4.25
CA ASP A 27 21.82 -5.33 -5.03
C ASP A 27 20.35 -5.69 -4.84
N ASP A 28 19.98 -6.98 -4.84
CA ASP A 28 18.60 -7.41 -4.58
C ASP A 28 18.16 -7.06 -3.16
N LEU A 29 19.02 -7.29 -2.16
CA LEU A 29 18.73 -6.94 -0.77
C LEU A 29 18.60 -5.42 -0.58
N ALA A 30 19.46 -4.63 -1.23
CA ALA A 30 19.41 -3.17 -1.19
C ALA A 30 18.11 -2.65 -1.81
N TRP A 31 17.74 -3.18 -2.98
CA TRP A 31 16.49 -2.84 -3.66
C TRP A 31 15.26 -3.21 -2.82
N GLN A 32 15.23 -4.43 -2.26
CA GLN A 32 14.12 -4.87 -1.39
C GLN A 32 13.99 -3.98 -0.15
N ARG A 33 15.10 -3.62 0.50
CA ARG A 33 15.09 -2.73 1.67
C ARG A 33 14.59 -1.33 1.29
N ALA A 34 15.06 -0.77 0.19
CA ALA A 34 14.64 0.56 -0.27
C ALA A 34 13.13 0.59 -0.59
N MET A 35 12.63 -0.42 -1.29
CA MET A 35 11.22 -0.56 -1.65
C MET A 35 10.33 -0.73 -0.40
N MET A 36 10.71 -1.63 0.51
CA MET A 36 9.96 -1.92 1.74
C MET A 36 9.97 -0.76 2.75
N ALA A 37 11.01 0.08 2.73
CA ALA A 37 11.12 1.21 3.65
C ALA A 37 10.35 2.46 3.20
N SER A 38 10.22 2.69 1.89
CA SER A 38 9.68 3.94 1.33
C SER A 38 8.19 3.86 1.00
N VAL A 39 7.77 2.85 0.23
CA VAL A 39 6.42 2.76 -0.32
C VAL A 39 5.33 2.69 0.77
N PRO A 40 5.47 1.87 1.83
CA PRO A 40 4.45 1.80 2.88
C PRO A 40 4.26 3.12 3.62
N LYS A 41 5.33 3.87 3.85
CA LYS A 41 5.27 5.14 4.61
C LYS A 41 4.46 6.20 3.86
N PHE A 42 4.73 6.37 2.57
CA PHE A 42 3.97 7.29 1.73
C PHE A 42 2.50 6.88 1.62
N ALA A 43 2.23 5.58 1.45
CA ALA A 43 0.87 5.07 1.36
C ALA A 43 0.07 5.30 2.67
N ILE A 44 0.68 5.03 3.83
CA ILE A 44 0.05 5.24 5.14
C ILE A 44 -0.27 6.72 5.35
N GLU A 45 0.66 7.62 5.01
CA GLU A 45 0.43 9.06 5.19
C GLU A 45 -0.71 9.57 4.29
N ALA A 46 -0.74 9.14 3.03
CA ALA A 46 -1.82 9.50 2.11
C ALA A 46 -3.19 8.99 2.59
N ILE A 47 -3.25 7.73 3.04
CA ILE A 47 -4.49 7.14 3.58
C ILE A 47 -4.93 7.89 4.85
N ARG A 48 -3.98 8.22 5.74
CA ARG A 48 -4.26 8.97 6.97
C ARG A 48 -4.84 10.34 6.65
N ALA A 49 -4.28 11.07 5.69
CA ALA A 49 -4.80 12.36 5.26
C ALA A 49 -6.25 12.23 4.78
N ILE A 50 -6.54 11.27 3.89
CA ILE A 50 -7.91 11.04 3.38
C ILE A 50 -8.88 10.74 4.51
N VAL A 51 -8.55 9.80 5.40
CA VAL A 51 -9.42 9.38 6.52
C VAL A 51 -9.68 10.54 7.49
N LEU A 52 -8.64 11.31 7.84
CA LEU A 52 -8.78 12.44 8.75
C LEU A 52 -9.62 13.57 8.13
N THR A 53 -9.40 13.88 6.85
CA THR A 53 -10.14 14.92 6.15
C THR A 53 -11.61 14.54 6.00
N SER A 54 -11.91 13.37 5.43
CA SER A 54 -13.29 12.93 5.20
C SER A 54 -14.04 12.66 6.52
N GLY A 55 -13.39 12.02 7.50
CA GLY A 55 -13.95 11.80 8.83
C GLY A 55 -14.17 13.10 9.60
N GLY A 56 -13.22 14.05 9.52
CA GLY A 56 -13.34 15.36 10.14
C GLY A 56 -14.51 16.17 9.59
N PHE A 57 -14.67 16.22 8.26
CA PHE A 57 -15.81 16.88 7.63
C PHE A 57 -17.14 16.23 7.99
N ALA A 58 -17.21 14.89 8.05
CA ALA A 58 -18.42 14.19 8.48
C ALA A 58 -18.81 14.55 9.93
N LEU A 59 -17.84 14.61 10.85
CA LEU A 59 -18.10 15.00 12.25
C LEU A 59 -18.55 16.44 12.39
N ILE A 60 -17.91 17.37 11.66
CA ILE A 60 -18.31 18.79 11.65
C ILE A 60 -19.74 18.93 11.09
N GLY A 61 -20.04 18.25 9.99
CA GLY A 61 -21.38 18.25 9.40
C GLY A 61 -22.42 17.70 10.37
N LEU A 62 -22.11 16.61 11.08
CA LEU A 62 -23.03 16.02 12.06
C LEU A 62 -23.30 16.97 13.24
N ALA A 63 -22.26 17.64 13.73
CA ALA A 63 -22.40 18.66 14.78
C ALA A 63 -23.25 19.84 14.29
N PHE A 64 -23.04 20.29 13.06
CA PHE A 64 -23.83 21.36 12.44
C PHE A 64 -25.30 20.98 12.32
N VAL A 65 -25.61 19.78 11.79
CA VAL A 65 -26.98 19.25 11.71
C VAL A 65 -27.65 19.24 13.09
N GLY A 66 -26.94 18.79 14.13
CA GLY A 66 -27.46 18.81 15.50
C GLY A 66 -27.80 20.21 16.01
N SER A 67 -27.03 21.23 15.61
CA SER A 67 -27.26 22.61 16.01
C SER A 67 -28.47 23.27 15.34
N ILE A 68 -28.74 22.94 14.07
CA ILE A 68 -29.83 23.55 13.28
C ILE A 68 -31.14 22.75 13.32
N TYR A 69 -31.13 21.51 13.82
CA TYR A 69 -32.30 20.62 13.79
C TYR A 69 -33.54 21.21 14.49
N GLY A 70 -33.35 22.02 15.53
CA GLY A 70 -34.44 22.67 16.25
C GLY A 70 -35.05 23.87 15.52
N SER A 71 -34.27 24.58 14.70
CA SER A 71 -34.71 25.78 13.99
C SER A 71 -35.16 25.51 12.56
N ASP A 72 -34.45 24.62 11.84
CA ASP A 72 -34.76 24.23 10.48
C ASP A 72 -34.56 22.72 10.28
N PRO A 73 -35.58 21.90 10.59
CA PRO A 73 -35.50 20.45 10.45
C PRO A 73 -35.45 19.99 8.99
N TRP A 74 -35.86 20.83 8.02
CA TRP A 74 -35.81 20.47 6.61
C TRP A 74 -34.37 20.54 6.10
N GLN A 75 -33.70 21.67 6.34
CA GLN A 75 -32.29 21.84 5.96
C GLN A 75 -31.38 20.84 6.70
N ALA A 76 -31.67 20.57 7.97
CA ALA A 76 -30.95 19.56 8.75
C ALA A 76 -31.04 18.16 8.14
N ARG A 77 -32.19 17.77 7.60
CA ARG A 77 -32.39 16.47 6.92
C ARG A 77 -31.68 16.43 5.57
N ALA A 78 -31.69 17.52 4.81
CA ALA A 78 -31.00 17.60 3.52
C ALA A 78 -29.48 17.37 3.66
N LEU A 79 -28.88 17.84 4.75
CA LEU A 79 -27.45 17.65 5.03
C LEU A 79 -27.06 16.23 5.49
N VAL A 80 -28.02 15.35 5.78
CA VAL A 80 -27.71 13.98 6.22
C VAL A 80 -27.02 13.17 5.11
N THR A 81 -27.52 13.26 3.88
CA THR A 81 -26.95 12.57 2.71
C THR A 81 -25.47 12.89 2.46
N PRO A 82 -25.04 14.17 2.37
CA PRO A 82 -23.64 14.48 2.13
C PRO A 82 -22.74 14.07 3.29
N ILE A 83 -23.22 14.14 4.55
CA ILE A 83 -22.48 13.64 5.72
C ILE A 83 -22.25 12.13 5.62
N PHE A 84 -23.26 11.36 5.20
CA PHE A 84 -23.11 9.93 4.98
C PHE A 84 -22.11 9.61 3.86
N LEU A 85 -22.10 10.39 2.77
CA LEU A 85 -21.10 10.24 1.71
C LEU A 85 -19.69 10.51 2.24
N LEU A 86 -19.49 11.58 3.02
CA LEU A 86 -18.20 11.89 3.65
C LEU A 86 -17.75 10.76 4.61
N ALA A 87 -18.66 10.24 5.43
CA ALA A 87 -18.40 9.11 6.33
C ALA A 87 -18.05 7.82 5.56
N ALA A 88 -18.73 7.55 4.44
CA ALA A 88 -18.41 6.43 3.56
C ALA A 88 -17.01 6.58 2.94
N GLY A 89 -16.60 7.81 2.59
CA GLY A 89 -15.23 8.12 2.17
C GLY A 89 -14.20 7.76 3.24
N ALA A 90 -14.44 8.16 4.50
CA ALA A 90 -13.56 7.83 5.63
C ALA A 90 -13.46 6.31 5.84
N PHE A 91 -14.60 5.60 5.81
CA PHE A 91 -14.63 4.14 5.93
C PHE A 91 -13.88 3.44 4.79
N SER A 92 -14.05 3.92 3.56
CA SER A 92 -13.32 3.42 2.39
C SER A 92 -11.81 3.61 2.53
N GLY A 93 -11.37 4.73 3.12
CA GLY A 93 -9.96 4.95 3.48
C GLY A 93 -9.43 3.95 4.51
N VAL A 94 -10.20 3.60 5.54
CA VAL A 94 -9.83 2.54 6.50
C VAL A 94 -9.72 1.18 5.81
N LEU A 95 -10.68 0.86 4.93
CA LEU A 95 -10.63 -0.37 4.14
C LEU A 95 -9.39 -0.42 3.24
N CYS A 96 -9.03 0.70 2.60
CA CYS A 96 -7.79 0.82 1.83
C CYS A 96 -6.54 0.52 2.68
N ALA A 97 -6.50 0.98 3.93
CA ALA A 97 -5.40 0.68 4.86
C ALA A 97 -5.28 -0.82 5.13
N ALA A 98 -6.41 -1.47 5.44
CA ALA A 98 -6.46 -2.90 5.73
C ALA A 98 -6.03 -3.74 4.50
N LEU A 99 -6.54 -3.42 3.31
CA LEU A 99 -6.17 -4.11 2.08
C LEU A 99 -4.68 -3.90 1.73
N SER A 100 -4.17 -2.68 1.94
CA SER A 100 -2.75 -2.36 1.73
C SER A 100 -1.84 -3.16 2.65
N TYR A 101 -2.25 -3.37 3.91
CA TYR A 101 -1.52 -4.22 4.85
C TYR A 101 -1.43 -5.66 4.37
N ILE A 102 -2.55 -6.25 3.92
CA ILE A 102 -2.58 -7.62 3.39
C ILE A 102 -1.69 -7.75 2.14
N ALA A 103 -1.72 -6.74 1.26
CA ALA A 103 -0.86 -6.70 0.09
C ALA A 103 0.63 -6.68 0.46
N GLN A 104 1.03 -5.79 1.38
CA GLN A 104 2.41 -5.68 1.85
C GLN A 104 2.89 -6.97 2.53
N TRP A 105 2.06 -7.57 3.38
CA TRP A 105 2.36 -8.85 4.02
C TRP A 105 2.57 -9.96 2.98
N SER A 106 1.72 -10.02 1.96
CA SER A 106 1.83 -11.00 0.88
C SER A 106 3.11 -10.81 0.05
N PHE A 107 3.49 -9.58 -0.26
CA PHE A 107 4.74 -9.28 -0.96
C PHE A 107 5.98 -9.59 -0.11
N ALA A 108 5.93 -9.33 1.20
CA ALA A 108 7.00 -9.72 2.12
C ALA A 108 7.16 -11.25 2.19
N ARG A 109 6.06 -12.01 2.20
CA ARG A 109 6.11 -13.48 2.12
C ARG A 109 6.69 -13.96 0.79
N ALA A 110 6.33 -13.30 -0.31
CA ALA A 110 6.87 -13.61 -1.63
C ALA A 110 8.37 -13.30 -1.76
N SER A 111 8.89 -12.25 -1.08
CA SER A 111 10.31 -11.91 -1.12
C SER A 111 11.17 -12.90 -0.32
N VAL A 112 10.66 -13.38 0.82
CA VAL A 112 11.34 -14.43 1.62
C VAL A 112 11.45 -15.75 0.87
N ALA A 113 10.55 -16.03 -0.07
CA ALA A 113 10.56 -17.26 -0.86
C ALA A 113 11.57 -17.26 -2.03
N ARG A 114 12.44 -16.25 -2.17
CA ARG A 114 13.48 -16.22 -3.21
C ARG A 114 14.67 -17.09 -2.83
N HIS A 115 15.22 -17.80 -3.81
CA HIS A 115 16.42 -18.61 -3.62
C HIS A 115 17.63 -17.85 -4.17
N HIS A 116 18.65 -17.69 -3.31
CA HIS A 116 19.93 -17.09 -3.66
C HIS A 116 20.92 -18.22 -3.95
N GLY A 117 21.34 -18.33 -5.20
CA GLY A 117 22.30 -19.32 -5.68
C GLY A 117 23.62 -18.66 -6.08
N TRP A 118 24.67 -19.46 -6.15
CA TRP A 118 26.00 -19.04 -6.63
C TRP A 118 26.20 -19.29 -8.12
N GLU A 119 25.28 -20.04 -8.74
CA GLU A 119 25.24 -20.27 -10.19
C GLU A 119 24.24 -19.31 -10.86
N PRO A 120 24.55 -18.80 -12.07
CA PRO A 120 23.60 -18.01 -12.83
C PRO A 120 22.34 -18.84 -13.20
N PRO A 121 21.12 -18.29 -13.04
CA PRO A 121 20.79 -16.99 -12.46
C PRO A 121 20.95 -16.96 -10.92
N TYR A 122 21.73 -16.00 -10.41
CA TYR A 122 22.10 -15.88 -8.99
C TYR A 122 20.92 -15.68 -8.03
N VAL A 123 19.78 -15.19 -8.54
CA VAL A 123 18.53 -15.05 -7.80
C VAL A 123 17.42 -15.71 -8.59
N THR A 124 16.78 -16.71 -8.01
CA THR A 124 15.67 -17.42 -8.64
C THR A 124 14.38 -17.29 -7.84
N THR A 125 13.27 -17.17 -8.56
CA THR A 125 11.94 -17.16 -7.96
C THR A 125 11.47 -18.59 -7.76
N THR A 126 11.27 -19.00 -6.51
CA THR A 126 10.69 -20.30 -6.18
C THR A 126 9.22 -20.35 -6.61
N PRO A 127 8.69 -21.49 -7.10
CA PRO A 127 7.27 -21.65 -7.43
C PRO A 127 6.33 -21.25 -6.27
N ALA A 128 6.78 -21.47 -5.03
CA ALA A 128 6.09 -21.08 -3.80
C ALA A 128 5.82 -19.57 -3.68
N ALA A 129 6.60 -18.71 -4.35
CA ALA A 129 6.40 -17.26 -4.34
C ALA A 129 5.21 -16.81 -5.21
N THR A 130 4.82 -17.63 -6.20
CA THR A 130 3.78 -17.29 -7.18
C THR A 130 2.41 -17.01 -6.57
N PRO A 131 1.84 -17.85 -5.69
CA PRO A 131 0.52 -17.59 -5.10
C PRO A 131 0.53 -16.30 -4.27
N TYR A 132 1.54 -16.07 -3.44
CA TYR A 132 1.65 -14.86 -2.62
C TYR A 132 1.75 -13.59 -3.48
N ARG A 133 2.46 -13.64 -4.61
CA ARG A 133 2.56 -12.51 -5.54
C ARG A 133 1.22 -12.19 -6.20
N ARG A 134 0.43 -13.23 -6.54
CA ARG A 134 -0.91 -13.05 -7.10
C ARG A 134 -1.86 -12.45 -6.08
N ILE A 135 -1.90 -13.00 -4.87
CA ILE A 135 -2.71 -12.48 -3.76
C ILE A 135 -2.34 -11.02 -3.48
N GLY A 136 -1.05 -10.71 -3.32
CA GLY A 136 -0.57 -9.35 -3.08
C GLY A 136 -1.01 -8.38 -4.16
N LYS A 137 -0.92 -8.76 -5.45
CA LYS A 137 -1.37 -7.94 -6.57
C LYS A 137 -2.88 -7.70 -6.55
N THR A 138 -3.70 -8.71 -6.24
CA THR A 138 -5.16 -8.56 -6.15
C THR A 138 -5.54 -7.58 -5.03
N PHE A 139 -4.96 -7.74 -3.84
CA PHE A 139 -5.22 -6.85 -2.71
C PHE A 139 -4.72 -5.42 -2.95
N GLN A 140 -3.58 -5.27 -3.63
CA GLN A 140 -3.08 -3.96 -4.03
C GLN A 140 -4.05 -3.24 -4.97
N ILE A 141 -4.57 -3.93 -5.99
CA ILE A 141 -5.56 -3.35 -6.92
C ILE A 141 -6.83 -2.97 -6.16
N ALA A 142 -7.32 -3.84 -5.28
CA ALA A 142 -8.49 -3.55 -4.45
C ALA A 142 -8.27 -2.32 -3.54
N ALA A 143 -7.07 -2.17 -2.96
CA ALA A 143 -6.71 -1.01 -2.15
C ALA A 143 -6.72 0.29 -2.98
N VAL A 144 -6.16 0.26 -4.20
CA VAL A 144 -6.18 1.42 -5.11
C VAL A 144 -7.62 1.81 -5.47
N ILE A 145 -8.48 0.84 -5.78
CA ILE A 145 -9.90 1.10 -6.06
C ILE A 145 -10.59 1.72 -4.83
N ALA A 146 -10.31 1.21 -3.63
CA ALA A 146 -10.84 1.79 -2.39
C ALA A 146 -10.35 3.23 -2.17
N ALA A 147 -9.07 3.53 -2.41
CA ALA A 147 -8.53 4.88 -2.30
C ALA A 147 -9.21 5.86 -3.28
N VAL A 148 -9.36 5.46 -4.54
CA VAL A 148 -10.07 6.27 -5.56
C VAL A 148 -11.55 6.44 -5.17
N GLY A 149 -12.19 5.38 -4.68
CA GLY A 149 -13.56 5.43 -4.16
C GLY A 149 -13.70 6.41 -3.00
N ALA A 150 -12.76 6.41 -2.05
CA ALA A 150 -12.74 7.34 -0.93
C ALA A 150 -12.69 8.80 -1.38
N PHE A 151 -11.84 9.12 -2.37
CA PHE A 151 -11.82 10.45 -2.99
C PHE A 151 -13.14 10.78 -3.72
N GLY A 152 -13.70 9.82 -4.45
CA GLY A 152 -14.99 9.97 -5.12
C GLY A 152 -16.10 10.33 -4.14
N PHE A 153 -16.20 9.62 -3.02
CA PHE A 153 -17.16 9.92 -1.95
C PHE A 153 -16.93 11.28 -1.30
N MET A 154 -15.68 11.65 -1.06
CA MET A 154 -15.34 12.95 -0.49
C MET A 154 -15.78 14.10 -1.40
N ILE A 155 -15.49 14.00 -2.70
CA ILE A 155 -15.88 15.03 -3.68
C ILE A 155 -17.40 15.06 -3.83
N ALA A 156 -18.04 13.91 -3.99
CA ALA A 156 -19.50 13.83 -4.13
C ALA A 156 -20.24 14.38 -2.91
N GLY A 157 -19.82 14.00 -1.70
CA GLY A 157 -20.40 14.53 -0.46
C GLY A 157 -20.17 16.03 -0.28
N GLY A 158 -19.01 16.54 -0.69
CA GLY A 158 -18.74 17.99 -0.70
C GLY A 158 -19.62 18.77 -1.67
N LEU A 159 -19.80 18.24 -2.90
CA LEU A 159 -20.65 18.87 -3.91
C LEU A 159 -22.14 18.85 -3.50
N ASP A 160 -22.61 17.75 -2.94
CA ASP A 160 -23.99 17.60 -2.47
C ASP A 160 -24.28 18.51 -1.26
N ALA A 161 -23.33 18.64 -0.32
CA ALA A 161 -23.42 19.62 0.75
C ALA A 161 -23.47 21.05 0.20
N TRP A 162 -22.67 21.36 -0.82
CA TRP A 162 -22.63 22.67 -1.45
C TRP A 162 -23.97 23.03 -2.11
N THR A 163 -24.61 22.09 -2.81
CA THR A 163 -25.92 22.33 -3.44
C THR A 163 -27.00 22.59 -2.39
N VAL A 164 -27.01 21.82 -1.30
CA VAL A 164 -27.98 21.99 -0.20
C VAL A 164 -27.83 23.35 0.50
N LEU A 165 -26.62 23.91 0.55
CA LEU A 165 -26.37 25.21 1.17
C LEU A 165 -26.76 26.41 0.30
N LEU A 166 -26.97 26.21 -1.01
CA LEU A 166 -27.37 27.26 -1.94
C LEU A 166 -28.89 27.37 -2.11
N GLU A 167 -29.64 26.35 -1.68
CA GLU A 167 -31.11 26.34 -1.64
C GLU A 167 -31.64 26.97 -0.35
#